data_AF-A0A844B0H8-F1
#
_entry.id   AF-A0A844B0H8-F1
#
_cell.length_a   1.000
_cell.length_b   1.000
_cell.length_c   1.000
_cell.angle_alpha   90.00
_cell.angle_beta   90.00
_cell.angle_gamma   90.00
#
_symmetry.space_group_name_H-M   'P 1'
#
loop_
_entity.id
_entity.type
_entity.pdbx_description
1 polymer ?
#
loop_
_entity_poly.entity_id
_entity_poly.type
_entity_poly.pdbx_seq_one_letter_code
_entity_poly.pdbx_strand_id
1 'polypeptide(L)'
;MIRLTVSVIGVEPTTGAEVVLAKMESRKYDPDHAERQVGSALEAALKAAKTETHAALRAWKPEVAISLIVEEELVRPALHLGDKTLALLSLAGASVDFDPYVD
;
A
#
# COMPACT_ATOMS: atom_id res chain seq x y z
N MET A 1 -11.91 16.48 -7.77
CA MET A 1 -11.59 15.11 -8.25
C MET A 1 -11.01 14.30 -7.10
N ILE A 2 -11.34 13.00 -7.00
CA ILE A 2 -10.73 12.07 -6.04
C ILE A 2 -9.78 11.12 -6.76
N ARG A 3 -8.56 10.96 -6.23
CA ARG A 3 -7.59 9.95 -6.67
C ARG A 3 -6.93 9.32 -5.45
N LEU A 4 -7.25 8.05 -5.22
CA LEU A 4 -6.56 7.19 -4.27
C LEU A 4 -5.44 6.45 -4.99
N THR A 5 -4.23 6.47 -4.44
CA THR A 5 -3.11 5.66 -4.89
C THR A 5 -2.57 4.85 -3.71
N VAL A 6 -2.39 3.55 -3.93
CA VAL A 6 -1.76 2.65 -2.96
C VAL A 6 -0.58 1.99 -3.64
N SER A 7 0.62 2.22 -3.12
CA SER A 7 1.86 1.68 -3.66
C SER A 7 2.54 0.80 -2.62
N VAL A 8 3.14 -0.31 -3.05
CA VAL A 8 4.08 -1.08 -2.25
C VAL A 8 5.46 -0.81 -2.80
N ILE A 9 6.28 -0.13 -2.03
CA ILE A 9 7.68 0.17 -2.34
C ILE A 9 8.52 -0.86 -1.61
N GLY A 10 9.58 -1.35 -2.24
CA GLY A 10 10.53 -2.26 -1.61
C GLY A 10 11.96 -1.89 -2.00
N VAL A 11 12.90 -2.27 -1.16
CA VAL A 11 14.33 -2.18 -1.41
C VAL A 11 14.80 -3.51 -1.99
N GLU A 12 15.28 -3.52 -3.23
CA GLU A 12 15.79 -4.74 -3.87
C GLU A 12 16.95 -5.31 -3.05
N PRO A 13 16.88 -6.57 -2.57
CA PRO A 13 17.87 -7.11 -1.62
C PRO A 13 19.30 -7.16 -2.17
N THR A 14 19.47 -7.29 -3.49
CA THR A 14 20.77 -7.45 -4.14
C THR A 14 21.44 -6.11 -4.41
N THR A 15 20.68 -5.12 -4.86
CA THR A 15 21.22 -3.83 -5.34
C THR A 15 21.04 -2.70 -4.32
N GLY A 16 20.13 -2.88 -3.35
CA GLY A 16 19.72 -1.82 -2.43
C GLY A 16 18.87 -0.72 -3.07
N ALA A 17 18.44 -0.89 -4.33
CA ALA A 17 17.64 0.10 -5.03
C ALA A 17 16.18 0.05 -4.56
N GLU A 18 15.56 1.21 -4.37
CA GLU A 18 14.12 1.30 -4.17
C GLU A 18 13.38 1.03 -5.47
N VAL A 19 12.36 0.18 -5.40
CA VAL A 19 11.52 -0.21 -6.53
C VAL A 19 10.06 -0.23 -6.11
N VAL A 20 9.17 0.18 -7.01
CA VAL A 20 7.72 0.04 -6.81
C VAL A 20 7.32 -1.38 -7.21
N LEU A 21 7.00 -2.22 -6.22
CA LEU A 21 6.58 -3.61 -6.41
C LEU A 21 5.12 -3.70 -6.89
N ALA A 22 4.27 -2.78 -6.44
CA ALA A 22 2.90 -2.69 -6.87
C ALA A 22 2.40 -1.24 -6.77
N LYS A 23 1.48 -0.87 -7.67
CA LYS A 23 0.77 0.41 -7.63
C LYS A 23 -0.67 0.20 -8.07
N MET A 24 -1.61 0.59 -7.21
CA MET A 24 -3.03 0.59 -7.47
C MET A 24 -3.53 2.03 -7.49
N GLU A 25 -4.36 2.37 -8.48
CA GLU A 25 -4.97 3.70 -8.59
C GLU A 25 -6.49 3.57 -8.69
N SER A 26 -7.21 4.46 -8.00
CA SER A 26 -8.66 4.48 -8.01
C SER A 26 -9.21 5.90 -8.02
N ARG A 27 -10.28 6.12 -8.77
CA ARG A 27 -11.06 7.37 -8.77
C ARG A 27 -12.19 7.37 -7.71
N LYS A 28 -12.09 6.47 -6.74
CA LYS A 28 -13.06 6.27 -5.67
C LYS A 28 -12.33 6.21 -4.35
N TYR A 29 -12.94 6.74 -3.31
CA TYR A 29 -12.43 6.66 -1.96
C TYR A 29 -13.58 6.48 -0.96
N ASP A 30 -13.44 5.42 -0.18
CA ASP A 30 -14.04 5.21 1.12
C ASP A 30 -13.03 4.37 1.95
N PRO A 31 -13.06 4.40 3.29
CA PRO A 31 -12.09 3.68 4.10
C PRO A 31 -12.00 2.18 3.78
N ASP A 32 -13.14 1.52 3.52
CA ASP A 32 -13.17 0.09 3.20
C ASP A 32 -12.54 -0.20 1.82
N HIS A 33 -12.73 0.71 0.86
CA HIS A 33 -12.10 0.63 -0.44
C HIS A 33 -10.59 0.84 -0.35
N ALA A 34 -10.14 1.80 0.47
CA ALA A 34 -8.72 1.99 0.71
C ALA A 34 -8.08 0.74 1.32
N GLU A 35 -8.72 0.11 2.30
CA GLU A 35 -8.25 -1.16 2.87
C GLU A 35 -8.16 -2.28 1.81
N ARG A 36 -9.19 -2.44 0.96
CA ARG A 36 -9.16 -3.43 -0.13
C ARG A 36 -8.02 -3.18 -1.12
N GLN A 37 -7.71 -1.90 -1.39
CA GLN A 37 -6.57 -1.55 -2.25
C GLN A 37 -5.23 -1.93 -1.58
N VAL A 38 -5.08 -1.73 -0.27
CA VAL A 38 -3.89 -2.18 0.48
C VAL A 38 -3.69 -3.69 0.37
N GLY A 39 -4.74 -4.48 0.63
CA GLY A 39 -4.65 -5.94 0.48
C GLY A 39 -4.29 -6.37 -0.94
N SER A 40 -4.92 -5.75 -1.95
CA SER A 40 -4.65 -6.05 -3.36
C SER A 40 -3.22 -5.66 -3.77
N ALA A 41 -2.70 -4.55 -3.26
CA ALA A 41 -1.36 -4.09 -3.53
C ALA A 41 -0.30 -5.02 -2.91
N LEU A 42 -0.53 -5.53 -1.69
CA LEU A 42 0.34 -6.54 -1.07
C LEU A 42 0.37 -7.86 -1.85
N GLU A 43 -0.79 -8.34 -2.32
CA GLU A 43 -0.85 -9.54 -3.17
C GLU A 43 -0.14 -9.34 -4.52
N ALA A 44 -0.25 -8.16 -5.12
CA ALA A 44 0.47 -7.83 -6.34
C ALA A 44 1.99 -7.75 -6.10
N ALA A 45 2.40 -7.20 -4.96
CA ALA A 45 3.81 -7.09 -4.59
C ALA A 45 4.47 -8.45 -4.42
N LEU A 46 3.76 -9.47 -3.89
CA LEU A 46 4.26 -10.85 -3.85
C LEU A 46 4.66 -11.39 -5.22
N LYS A 47 3.80 -11.16 -6.21
CA LYS A 47 4.02 -11.61 -7.59
C LYS A 47 5.21 -10.89 -8.22
N ALA A 48 5.32 -9.58 -8.01
CA ALA A 48 6.42 -8.77 -8.52
C ALA A 48 7.77 -9.16 -7.89
N ALA A 49 7.79 -9.36 -6.57
CA ALA A 49 8.96 -9.81 -5.81
C ALA A 49 9.32 -11.29 -6.06
N LYS A 50 8.48 -12.03 -6.80
CA LYS A 50 8.61 -13.48 -7.06
C LYS A 50 8.74 -14.28 -5.75
N THR A 51 7.91 -13.95 -4.78
CA THR A 51 7.87 -14.62 -3.48
C THR A 51 6.53 -15.31 -3.26
N GLU A 52 6.55 -16.44 -2.54
CA GLU A 52 5.36 -17.27 -2.32
C GLU A 52 4.56 -16.88 -1.06
N THR A 53 5.16 -16.13 -0.14
CA THR A 53 4.55 -15.77 1.14
C THR A 53 4.79 -14.32 1.51
N HIS A 54 3.83 -13.70 2.21
CA HIS A 54 3.99 -12.35 2.74
C HIS A 54 5.22 -12.23 3.64
N ALA A 55 5.54 -13.25 4.45
CA ALA A 55 6.74 -13.25 5.28
C ALA A 55 8.04 -13.06 4.48
N ALA A 56 8.12 -13.59 3.26
CA ALA A 56 9.29 -13.44 2.40
C ALA A 56 9.48 -12.00 1.87
N LEU A 57 8.41 -11.18 1.85
CA LEU A 57 8.53 -9.76 1.51
C LEU A 57 9.40 -8.98 2.49
N ARG A 58 9.60 -9.46 3.73
CA ARG A 58 10.47 -8.79 4.71
C ARG A 58 11.88 -8.51 4.20
N ALA A 59 12.41 -9.37 3.32
CA ALA A 59 13.72 -9.17 2.70
C ALA A 59 13.78 -7.87 1.87
N TRP A 60 12.63 -7.44 1.34
CA TRP A 60 12.46 -6.22 0.56
C TRP A 60 12.18 -4.98 1.42
N LYS A 61 12.06 -5.10 2.75
CA LYS A 61 11.72 -3.98 3.66
C LYS A 61 10.55 -3.13 3.12
N PRO A 62 9.38 -3.73 2.90
CA PRO A 62 8.33 -3.09 2.13
C PRO A 62 7.72 -1.91 2.88
N GLU A 63 7.32 -0.88 2.14
CA GLU A 63 6.51 0.23 2.62
C GLU A 63 5.22 0.27 1.81
N VAL A 64 4.09 0.36 2.51
CA VAL A 64 2.79 0.61 1.89
C VAL A 64 2.48 2.09 1.98
N ALA A 65 2.69 2.81 0.88
CA ALA A 65 2.38 4.23 0.75
C ALA A 65 0.96 4.42 0.21
N ILE A 66 0.11 5.11 0.97
CA ILE A 66 -1.29 5.36 0.67
C ILE A 66 -1.46 6.87 0.55
N SER A 67 -1.75 7.33 -0.65
CA SER A 67 -1.90 8.75 -0.94
C SER A 67 -3.27 9.04 -1.51
N LEU A 68 -3.85 10.17 -1.11
CA LEU A 68 -5.20 10.55 -1.49
C LEU A 68 -5.24 12.03 -1.88
N ILE A 69 -5.58 12.26 -3.15
CA ILE A 69 -5.82 13.60 -3.69
C ILE A 69 -7.32 13.84 -3.71
N VAL A 70 -7.75 14.94 -3.09
CA VAL A 70 -9.15 15.38 -3.09
C VAL A 70 -9.21 16.88 -3.33
N GLU A 71 -9.83 17.29 -4.44
CA GLU A 71 -10.04 18.73 -4.73
C GLU A 71 -11.25 19.33 -3.98
N GLU A 72 -12.11 18.52 -3.39
CA GLU A 72 -13.29 18.97 -2.64
C GLU A 72 -13.01 19.00 -1.14
N GLU A 73 -13.17 20.16 -0.48
CA GLU A 73 -12.90 20.40 0.95
C GLU A 73 -13.73 19.55 1.94
N LEU A 74 -14.62 18.68 1.45
CA LEU A 74 -15.59 17.95 2.26
C LEU A 74 -15.18 16.52 2.64
N VAL A 75 -14.09 15.98 2.07
CA VAL A 75 -13.62 14.64 2.45
C VAL A 75 -12.69 14.73 3.65
N ARG A 76 -12.98 13.93 4.68
CA ARG A 76 -12.09 13.70 5.83
C ARG A 76 -11.47 12.31 5.69
N PRO A 77 -10.22 12.20 5.22
CA PRO A 77 -9.59 10.91 5.00
C PRO A 77 -9.37 10.19 6.34
N ALA A 78 -9.77 8.94 6.36
CA ALA A 78 -9.50 7.98 7.41
C ALA A 78 -8.96 6.69 6.78
N LEU A 79 -8.00 6.07 7.45
CA LEU A 79 -7.52 4.74 7.10
C LEU A 79 -8.01 3.76 8.15
N HIS A 80 -8.85 2.83 7.73
CA HIS A 80 -9.27 1.70 8.56
C HIS A 80 -8.54 0.45 8.06
N LEU A 81 -7.93 -0.28 8.98
CA LEU A 81 -7.26 -1.55 8.69
C LEU A 81 -7.88 -2.61 9.59
N GLY A 82 -8.58 -3.57 8.99
CA GLY A 82 -9.10 -4.72 9.71
C GLY A 82 -8.00 -5.71 10.05
N ASP A 83 -8.33 -6.65 10.95
CA ASP A 83 -7.39 -7.63 11.50
C ASP A 83 -6.65 -8.43 10.42
N LYS A 84 -7.36 -8.80 9.34
CA LYS A 84 -6.76 -9.53 8.22
C LYS A 84 -5.67 -8.71 7.53
N THR A 85 -5.93 -7.44 7.26
CA THR A 85 -4.98 -6.54 6.58
C THR A 85 -3.79 -6.24 7.49
N LEU A 86 -4.04 -6.00 8.78
CA LEU A 86 -2.99 -5.83 9.79
C LEU A 86 -2.09 -7.07 9.92
N ALA A 87 -2.67 -8.27 9.90
CA ALA A 87 -1.91 -9.52 9.94
C ALA A 87 -1.01 -9.66 8.69
N LEU A 88 -1.51 -9.31 7.51
CA LEU A 88 -0.71 -9.34 6.28
C LEU A 88 0.45 -8.33 6.30
N LEU A 89 0.18 -7.09 6.72
CA LEU A 89 1.21 -6.06 6.90
C LEU A 89 2.28 -6.50 7.90
N SER A 90 1.86 -7.05 9.03
CA SER A 90 2.77 -7.56 10.07
C SER A 90 3.61 -8.74 9.58
N LEU A 91 3.02 -9.69 8.86
CA LEU A 91 3.73 -10.81 8.25
C LEU A 91 4.76 -10.30 7.24
N ALA A 92 4.37 -9.38 6.36
CA ALA A 92 5.26 -8.72 5.40
C ALA A 92 6.35 -7.86 6.04
N GLY A 93 6.20 -7.52 7.33
CA GLY A 93 7.06 -6.56 8.00
C GLY A 93 7.01 -5.19 7.34
N ALA A 94 5.85 -4.83 6.81
CA ALA A 94 5.68 -3.60 6.05
C ALA A 94 5.48 -2.40 6.97
N SER A 95 6.18 -1.29 6.69
CA SER A 95 5.75 0.02 7.18
C SER A 95 4.50 0.47 6.44
N VAL A 96 3.74 1.38 7.04
CA VAL A 96 2.58 2.01 6.42
C VAL A 96 2.80 3.51 6.50
N ASP A 97 2.71 4.16 5.34
CA ASP A 97 2.68 5.61 5.22
C ASP A 97 1.31 6.02 4.66
N PHE A 98 0.63 6.92 5.35
CA PHE A 98 -0.67 7.43 4.95
C PHE A 98 -0.59 8.95 4.88
N ASP A 99 -0.51 9.46 3.66
CA ASP A 99 -0.38 10.88 3.35
C ASP A 99 -1.65 11.38 2.64
N PRO A 100 -2.69 11.76 3.41
CA PRO A 100 -3.87 12.39 2.85
C PRO A 100 -3.60 13.85 2.46
N TYR A 101 -4.25 14.31 1.39
CA TYR A 101 -4.14 15.68 0.85
C TYR A 101 -2.81 16.01 0.17
N VAL A 102 -2.20 15.01 -0.46
CA VAL A 102 -1.15 15.25 -1.46
C VAL A 102 -1.72 16.02 -2.65
N ASP A 103 -1.00 17.06 -3.07
CA ASP A 103 -1.29 17.88 -4.26
C ASP A 103 -0.91 17.16 -5.58
#